data_AF-A0A962LEL8-F1
#
_entry.id   AF-A0A962LEL8-F1
#
_cell.length_a   1.000
_cell.length_b   1.000
_cell.length_c   1.000
_cell.angle_alpha   90.00
_cell.angle_beta   90.00
_cell.angle_gamma   90.00
#
_symmetry.space_group_name_H-M   'P 1'
#
loop_
_entity.id
_entity.type
_entity.pdbx_description
1 polymer ?
#
loop_
_entity_poly.entity_id
_entity_poly.type
_entity_poly.pdbx_seq_one_letter_code
_entity_poly.pdbx_strand_id
1 'polypeptide(L)'
;MPKAGQARVPTTAEWQRVFEVIQDHRHPEKNTAIMQISAKLGLRAQEISLLQIKEVARLKKSPPGFTLYKVMSLPAAYTKGANAMGRSASKYTRRTVSFSVEAFD
;
A
#
# COMPACT_ATOMS: atom_id res chain seq x y z
N MET A 1 20.73 -0.83 15.14
CA MET A 1 21.10 -1.34 13.80
C MET A 1 19.93 -2.12 13.21
N PRO A 2 19.59 -1.96 11.93
CA PRO A 2 18.61 -2.83 11.28
C PRO A 2 19.12 -4.28 11.32
N LYS A 3 18.30 -5.20 11.83
CA LYS A 3 18.61 -6.64 11.79
C LYS A 3 18.61 -7.09 10.33
N ALA A 4 19.58 -7.90 9.92
CA ALA A 4 19.70 -8.37 8.55
C ALA A 4 18.36 -8.93 8.03
N GLY A 5 17.92 -8.45 6.86
CA GLY A 5 16.67 -8.87 6.22
C GLY A 5 15.41 -8.07 6.59
N GLN A 6 15.48 -7.08 7.49
CA GLN A 6 14.36 -6.16 7.75
C GLN A 6 14.54 -4.82 7.04
N ALA A 7 13.48 -4.36 6.39
CA ALA A 7 13.45 -3.00 5.85
C ALA A 7 13.55 -1.99 6.99
N ARG A 8 14.38 -0.95 6.81
CA ARG A 8 14.48 0.15 7.76
C ARG A 8 13.19 0.96 7.71
N VAL A 9 12.62 1.26 8.88
CA VAL A 9 11.49 2.19 9.00
C VAL A 9 12.04 3.62 8.93
N PRO A 10 11.49 4.51 8.09
CA PRO A 10 11.93 5.89 8.05
C PRO A 10 11.70 6.60 9.40
N THR A 11 12.63 7.45 9.77
CA THR A 11 12.53 8.34 10.93
C THR A 11 11.52 9.46 10.69
N THR A 12 11.13 10.18 11.74
CA THR A 12 10.19 11.32 11.63
C THR A 12 10.69 12.40 10.66
N ALA A 13 11.98 12.74 10.69
CA ALA A 13 12.58 13.72 9.80
C ALA A 13 12.58 13.24 8.33
N GLU A 14 12.81 11.95 8.11
CA GLU A 14 12.77 11.37 6.76
C GLU A 14 11.34 11.34 6.20
N TRP A 15 10.34 11.01 7.04
CA TRP A 15 8.94 11.12 6.65
C TRP A 15 8.54 12.56 6.33
N GLN A 16 8.99 13.52 7.13
CA GLN A 16 8.76 14.94 6.88
C GLN A 16 9.29 15.35 5.50
N ARG A 17 10.54 14.96 5.19
CA ARG A 17 11.13 15.18 3.87
C ARG A 17 10.33 14.52 2.75
N VAL A 18 9.82 13.30 2.95
CA VAL A 18 8.96 12.63 1.97
C VAL A 18 7.70 13.46 1.69
N PHE A 19 7.04 13.98 2.72
CA PHE A 19 5.84 14.80 2.55
C PHE A 19 6.15 16.14 1.85
N GLU A 20 7.28 16.77 2.15
CA GLU A 20 7.75 17.98 1.45
C GLU A 20 7.95 17.70 -0.04
N VAL A 21 8.69 16.64 -0.38
CA VAL A 21 8.91 16.25 -1.79
C VAL A 21 7.59 15.97 -2.51
N ILE A 22 6.60 15.37 -1.84
CA ILE A 22 5.29 15.12 -2.45
C ILE A 22 4.57 16.43 -2.82
N GLN A 23 4.73 17.51 -2.04
CA GLN A 23 4.10 18.79 -2.34
C GLN A 23 4.57 19.40 -3.66
N ASP A 24 5.82 19.14 -4.05
CA ASP A 24 6.42 19.68 -5.28
C ASP A 24 6.12 18.84 -6.54
N HIS A 25 5.31 17.78 -6.43
CA HIS A 25 5.04 16.83 -7.51
C HIS A 25 3.54 16.71 -7.85
N ARG A 26 3.23 15.95 -8.91
CA ARG A 26 1.84 15.78 -9.39
C ARG A 26 0.96 15.11 -8.33
N HIS A 27 -0.27 15.62 -8.20
CA HIS A 27 -1.29 15.13 -7.27
C HIS A 27 -0.84 15.14 -5.80
N PRO A 28 -0.38 16.28 -5.27
CA PRO A 28 0.22 16.36 -3.94
C PRO A 28 -0.75 15.90 -2.85
N GLU A 29 -2.01 16.34 -2.91
CA GLU A 29 -3.07 15.98 -1.94
C GLU A 29 -3.32 14.47 -1.89
N LYS A 30 -3.50 13.85 -3.07
CA LYS A 30 -3.76 12.42 -3.21
C LYS A 30 -2.58 11.60 -2.70
N ASN A 31 -1.36 11.96 -3.10
CA ASN A 31 -0.17 11.22 -2.75
C ASN A 31 0.17 11.37 -1.26
N THR A 32 -0.05 12.56 -0.69
CA THR A 32 0.04 12.79 0.75
C THR A 32 -0.95 11.92 1.51
N ALA A 33 -2.20 11.83 1.07
CA ALA A 33 -3.20 10.97 1.71
C ALA A 33 -2.79 9.49 1.70
N ILE A 34 -2.32 8.98 0.55
CA ILE A 34 -1.81 7.59 0.43
C ILE A 34 -0.67 7.34 1.42
N MET A 35 0.31 8.24 1.47
CA MET A 35 1.46 8.07 2.36
C MET A 35 1.09 8.24 3.83
N GLN A 36 0.15 9.12 4.17
CA GLN A 36 -0.34 9.26 5.55
C GLN A 36 -1.09 8.00 6.01
N ILE A 37 -1.91 7.40 5.15
CA ILE A 37 -2.59 6.13 5.45
C ILE A 37 -1.56 5.03 5.70
N SER A 38 -0.54 4.92 4.86
CA SER A 38 0.51 3.92 5.05
C SER A 38 1.34 4.17 6.33
N ALA A 39 1.80 5.40 6.54
CA ALA A 39 2.69 5.75 7.64
C ALA A 39 2.00 5.72 9.02
N LYS A 40 0.74 6.18 9.11
CA LYS A 40 0.01 6.29 10.40
C LYS A 40 -0.78 5.03 10.74
N LEU A 41 -1.36 4.37 9.74
CA LEU A 41 -2.25 3.23 9.96
C LEU A 41 -1.60 1.88 9.60
N GLY A 42 -0.42 1.90 8.96
CA GLY A 42 0.32 0.68 8.62
C GLY A 42 -0.27 -0.11 7.45
N LEU A 43 -1.20 0.47 6.70
CA LEU A 43 -1.82 -0.20 5.56
C LEU A 43 -0.77 -0.40 4.44
N ARG A 44 -0.80 -1.60 3.85
CA ARG A 44 0.02 -1.97 2.70
C ARG A 44 -0.56 -1.38 1.42
N ALA A 45 0.28 -1.21 0.40
CA ALA A 45 -0.15 -0.69 -0.91
C ALA A 45 -1.38 -1.43 -1.50
N GLN A 46 -1.46 -2.76 -1.33
CA GLN A 46 -2.61 -3.55 -1.79
C GLN A 46 -3.88 -3.23 -1.00
N GLU A 47 -3.78 -3.15 0.33
CA GLU A 47 -4.91 -2.83 1.21
C GLU A 47 -5.43 -1.42 0.90
N ILE A 48 -4.53 -0.45 0.70
CA ILE A 48 -4.87 0.92 0.30
C ILE A 48 -5.60 0.93 -1.06
N SER A 49 -5.12 0.14 -2.02
CA SER A 49 -5.72 0.10 -3.38
C SER A 49 -7.14 -0.45 -3.41
N LEU A 50 -7.54 -1.21 -2.38
CA LEU A 50 -8.87 -1.82 -2.27
C LEU A 50 -9.86 -1.00 -1.44
N LEU A 51 -9.40 0.07 -0.78
CA LEU A 51 -10.27 0.96 0.01
C LEU A 51 -11.34 1.59 -0.89
N GLN A 52 -12.58 1.54 -0.44
CA GLN A 52 -13.70 2.25 -1.06
C GLN A 52 -14.17 3.38 -0.14
N ILE A 53 -15.03 4.25 -0.66
CA ILE A 53 -15.56 5.38 0.12
C ILE A 53 -16.30 4.88 1.37
N LYS A 54 -16.97 3.73 1.30
CA LYS A 54 -17.77 3.18 2.40
C LYS A 54 -16.94 2.77 3.63
N GLU A 55 -15.62 2.56 3.50
CA GLU A 55 -14.70 2.31 4.62
C GLU A 55 -14.16 3.61 5.25
N VAL A 56 -14.23 4.73 4.52
CA VAL A 56 -13.61 6.01 4.94
C VAL A 56 -14.66 7.00 5.45
N ALA A 57 -15.82 7.05 4.79
CA ALA A 57 -16.83 8.05 5.07
C ALA A 57 -18.26 7.51 4.84
N ARG A 58 -19.19 8.08 5.60
CA ARG A 58 -20.63 7.98 5.32
C ARG A 58 -21.06 9.16 4.46
N LEU A 59 -21.57 8.88 3.26
CA LEU A 59 -22.14 9.88 2.36
C LEU A 59 -23.53 10.31 2.82
N LYS A 60 -23.84 11.61 2.71
CA LYS A 60 -25.14 12.22 3.00
C LYS A 60 -25.74 12.79 1.71
N LYS A 61 -27.03 12.55 1.51
CA LYS A 61 -27.74 13.00 0.29
C LYS A 61 -28.31 14.42 0.43
N SER A 62 -28.82 14.78 1.61
CA SER A 62 -29.41 16.10 1.86
C SER A 62 -29.15 16.55 3.30
N PRO A 63 -28.41 17.65 3.52
CA PRO A 63 -27.59 18.36 2.53
C PRO A 63 -26.48 17.44 1.96
N PRO A 64 -26.00 17.69 0.73
CA PRO A 64 -24.85 16.97 0.18
C PRO A 64 -23.63 17.10 1.10
N GLY A 65 -22.99 15.98 1.39
CA GLY A 65 -21.78 15.97 2.21
C GLY A 65 -21.35 14.58 2.63
N PHE A 66 -20.38 14.52 3.53
CA PHE A 66 -19.93 13.27 4.12
C PHE A 66 -19.57 13.44 5.59
N THR A 67 -19.49 12.33 6.31
CA THR A 67 -18.95 12.28 7.67
C THR A 67 -17.89 11.20 7.70
N LEU A 68 -16.66 11.61 8.02
CA LEU A 68 -15.53 10.68 8.16
C LEU A 68 -15.75 9.77 9.35
N TYR A 69 -15.35 8.51 9.21
CA TYR A 69 -15.32 7.60 10.35
C TYR A 69 -14.15 7.94 11.27
N LYS A 70 -14.38 7.84 12.58
CA LYS A 70 -13.32 7.93 13.60
C LYS A 70 -12.36 6.73 13.54
N VAL A 71 -12.87 5.60 13.08
CA VAL A 71 -12.14 4.33 12.94
C VAL A 71 -12.34 3.82 11.52
N MET A 72 -11.24 3.63 10.80
CA MET A 72 -11.27 2.96 9.49
C MET A 72 -11.19 1.46 9.69
N SER A 73 -12.27 0.75 9.41
CA SER A 73 -12.30 -0.71 9.43
C SER A 73 -11.77 -1.23 8.10
N LEU A 74 -10.78 -2.12 8.13
CA LEU A 74 -10.31 -2.83 6.95
C LEU A 74 -11.04 -4.19 6.84
N PRO A 75 -11.86 -4.42 5.80
CA PRO A 75 -12.48 -5.72 5.59
C PRO A 75 -11.46 -6.86 5.58
N ALA A 76 -11.78 -7.99 6.21
CA ALA A 76 -10.91 -9.17 6.24
C ALA A 76 -10.53 -9.64 4.82
N ALA A 77 -11.42 -9.47 3.85
CA ALA A 77 -11.18 -9.76 2.44
C ALA A 77 -10.01 -8.98 1.83
N TYR A 78 -9.61 -7.83 2.40
CA TYR A 78 -8.50 -7.02 1.89
C TYR A 78 -7.16 -7.36 2.55
N THR A 79 -7.20 -8.17 3.61
CA THR A 79 -6.02 -8.52 4.40
C THR A 79 -5.22 -9.67 3.77
N LYS A 80 -3.95 -9.79 4.20
CA LYS A 80 -3.04 -10.85 3.76
C LYS A 80 -3.66 -12.25 3.92
N GLY A 81 -3.64 -13.03 2.84
CA GLY A 81 -4.13 -14.43 2.83
C GLY A 81 -5.55 -14.60 2.32
N ALA A 82 -6.32 -13.52 2.18
CA ALA A 82 -7.71 -13.57 1.69
C ALA A 82 -7.84 -13.65 0.15
N ASN A 83 -6.74 -13.77 -0.59
CA ASN A 83 -6.74 -13.69 -2.07
C ASN A 83 -7.51 -12.47 -2.62
N ALA A 84 -7.35 -11.32 -1.95
CA ALA A 84 -8.10 -10.08 -2.19
C ALA A 84 -8.16 -9.60 -3.66
N MET A 85 -7.15 -9.96 -4.45
CA MET A 85 -6.98 -9.55 -5.86
C MET A 85 -7.34 -10.65 -6.87
N GLY A 86 -7.80 -11.83 -6.43
CA GLY A 86 -8.08 -12.95 -7.32
C GLY A 86 -6.87 -13.35 -8.17
N ARG A 87 -5.66 -13.39 -7.59
CA ARG A 87 -4.44 -13.78 -8.31
C ARG A 87 -4.68 -15.12 -9.00
N SER A 88 -4.41 -15.17 -10.31
CA SER A 88 -4.44 -16.39 -11.12
C SER A 88 -3.85 -17.56 -10.34
N ALA A 89 -4.62 -18.64 -10.22
CA ALA A 89 -4.20 -19.91 -9.65
C ALA A 89 -3.19 -20.66 -10.54
N SER A 90 -2.57 -20.01 -11.54
CA SER A 90 -1.48 -20.60 -12.30
C SER A 90 -0.34 -20.91 -11.32
N LYS A 91 -0.10 -22.19 -11.04
CA LYS A 91 1.06 -22.66 -10.30
C LYS A 91 2.31 -22.05 -10.95
N TYR A 92 2.96 -21.13 -10.24
CA TYR A 92 4.29 -20.68 -10.63
C TYR A 92 5.24 -21.88 -10.53
N THR A 93 5.56 -22.46 -11.68
CA THR A 93 6.59 -23.49 -11.78
C THR A 93 7.93 -22.76 -11.84
N ARG A 94 8.67 -22.77 -10.73
CA ARG A 94 10.03 -22.23 -10.69
C ARG A 94 10.89 -23.01 -11.68
N ARG A 95 11.20 -22.40 -12.83
CA ARG A 95 12.16 -22.96 -13.78
C ARG A 95 13.55 -22.53 -13.34
N THR A 96 14.37 -23.50 -12.92
CA THR A 96 15.80 -23.30 -12.75
C THR A 96 16.43 -23.46 -14.13
N VAL A 97 16.99 -22.38 -14.66
CA VAL A 97 17.82 -22.44 -15.86
C VAL A 97 19.25 -22.55 -15.36
N SER A 98 19.86 -23.73 -15.56
CA SER A 98 21.28 -23.95 -15.34
C SER A 98 21.95 -24.09 -16.70
N PHE A 99 23.12 -23.50 -16.83
CA PHE A 99 23.96 -23.58 -18.02
C PHE A 99 25.35 -24.00 -17.61
N SER A 100 26.02 -24.80 -18.45
CA SER A 100 27.45 -25.03 -18.29
C SER A 100 28.21 -23.82 -18.80
N VAL A 101 29.41 -23.59 -18.27
CA VAL A 101 30.26 -22.46 -18.69
C VAL A 101 30.60 -22.59 -20.19
N GLU A 102 30.72 -23.82 -20.71
CA GLU A 102 30.97 -24.09 -22.13
C GLU A 102 29.82 -23.64 -23.06
N ALA A 103 28.63 -23.37 -22.53
CA ALA A 103 27.49 -22.89 -23.32
C ALA A 103 27.55 -21.39 -23.64
N PHE A 104 28.59 -20.69 -23.17
CA PHE A 104 28.81 -19.24 -23.38
C PHE A 104 30.07 -18.91 -24.19
N ASP A 105 30.81 -19.93 -24.64
CA ASP A 105 31.91 -19.80 -25.62
C ASP A 105 31.38 -20.01 -27.05
#